data_AF-A0A359IFS8-F1
#
_entry.id   AF-A0A359IFS8-F1
#
_cell.length_a   1.000
_cell.length_b   1.000
_cell.length_c   1.000
_cell.angle_alpha   90.00
_cell.angle_beta   90.00
_cell.angle_gamma   90.00
#
_symmetry.space_group_name_H-M   'P 1'
#
loop_
_entity.id
_entity.type
_entity.pdbx_description
1 polymer ?
#
loop_
_entity_poly.entity_id
_entity_poly.type
_entity_poly.pdbx_seq_one_letter_code
_entity_poly.pdbx_strand_id
1 'polypeptide(L)'
;AGDHSIRQSLDIRGQITLRGSSQETCRILYKGPTDMPLFRIHSGAKLTLKHLTLDGSQSSQTAISPLDKNMSANYNMEMSGIAVTGFHTVLKATRGSFADSILIHDSRFTQCGTVLDLSAETNDKGDYNAEWVMIRDSRFHEISGRILNYYRGGYDESTIGGNLLLANSVIRNSGAQAKGGLLISTRGIVNVDIRDNRFENNPVKTVALLWGKKNNHHSGNTFKYSGDIEVQEHLKQTLMY
;
A
#
# COMPACT_ATOMS: atom_id res chain seq x y z
N ALA A 1 -18.17 15.04 13.81
CA ALA A 1 -18.33 13.58 13.94
C ALA A 1 -19.51 13.09 13.13
N GLY A 2 -19.75 11.79 13.13
CA GLY A 2 -20.90 11.17 12.51
C GLY A 2 -20.55 10.34 11.29
N ASP A 3 -21.60 9.74 10.72
CA ASP A 3 -21.51 8.83 9.59
C ASP A 3 -21.90 9.57 8.30
N HIS A 4 -20.96 9.64 7.36
CA HIS A 4 -21.11 10.29 6.07
C HIS A 4 -21.14 9.24 4.97
N SER A 5 -22.32 9.00 4.37
CA SER A 5 -22.45 8.05 3.27
C SER A 5 -22.11 8.70 1.93
N ILE A 6 -21.12 8.16 1.23
CA ILE A 6 -20.66 8.65 -0.07
C ILE A 6 -20.96 7.59 -1.14
N ARG A 7 -21.63 7.99 -2.23
CA ARG A 7 -22.03 7.10 -3.34
C ARG A 7 -21.32 7.38 -4.66
N GLN A 8 -20.50 8.42 -4.70
CA GLN A 8 -19.76 8.85 -5.88
C GLN A 8 -18.31 9.08 -5.51
N SER A 9 -17.39 8.87 -6.46
CA SER A 9 -15.98 9.19 -6.26
C SER A 9 -15.80 10.68 -5.98
N LEU A 10 -14.93 10.98 -5.01
CA LEU A 10 -14.49 12.33 -4.70
C LEU A 10 -13.22 12.62 -5.50
N ASP A 11 -13.33 13.53 -6.46
CA ASP A 11 -12.18 13.97 -7.26
C ASP A 11 -11.26 14.86 -6.42
N ILE A 12 -10.02 14.41 -6.24
CA ILE A 12 -8.98 15.16 -5.54
C ILE A 12 -8.18 15.94 -6.57
N ARG A 13 -8.47 17.24 -6.65
CA ARG A 13 -7.76 18.21 -7.49
C ARG A 13 -7.02 19.19 -6.58
N GLY A 14 -5.70 19.26 -6.72
CA GLY A 14 -4.85 20.07 -5.84
C GLY A 14 -4.52 19.39 -4.50
N GLN A 15 -4.26 20.20 -3.47
CA GLN A 15 -3.86 19.70 -2.15
C GLN A 15 -5.07 19.69 -1.21
N ILE A 16 -5.59 18.50 -0.91
CA ILE A 16 -6.80 18.32 -0.10
C ILE A 16 -6.45 17.58 1.19
N THR A 17 -6.83 18.17 2.32
CA THR A 17 -6.79 17.52 3.63
C THR A 17 -8.20 17.28 4.14
N LEU A 18 -8.53 16.02 4.43
CA LEU A 18 -9.73 15.65 5.18
C LEU A 18 -9.33 15.23 6.57
N ARG A 19 -9.90 15.91 7.57
CA ARG A 19 -9.54 15.70 8.97
C ARG A 19 -10.78 15.53 9.82
N GLY A 20 -10.85 14.41 10.53
CA GLY A 20 -11.82 14.23 11.60
C GLY A 20 -11.38 14.91 12.90
N SER A 21 -12.34 15.14 13.80
CA SER A 21 -12.03 15.55 15.17
C SER A 21 -11.34 14.40 15.90
N SER A 22 -10.32 14.69 16.71
CA SER A 22 -9.66 13.66 17.54
C SER A 22 -10.54 13.20 18.71
N GLN A 23 -11.58 13.95 19.05
CA GLN A 23 -12.45 13.67 20.19
C GLN A 23 -13.66 12.80 19.83
N GLU A 24 -14.03 12.76 18.55
CA GLU A 24 -15.25 12.09 18.10
C GLU A 24 -15.03 11.45 16.72
N THR A 25 -15.49 10.21 16.55
CA THR A 25 -15.29 9.46 15.31
C THR A 25 -16.04 10.10 14.13
N CYS A 26 -15.33 10.36 13.04
CA CYS A 26 -15.90 10.72 11.74
C CYS A 26 -15.74 9.53 10.78
N ARG A 27 -16.85 8.91 10.40
CA ARG A 27 -16.86 7.74 9.51
C ARG A 27 -17.34 8.13 8.12
N ILE A 28 -16.55 7.78 7.11
CA ILE A 28 -16.92 7.87 5.70
C ILE A 28 -17.28 6.46 5.24
N LEU A 29 -18.57 6.25 4.96
CA LEU A 29 -19.13 5.00 4.48
C LEU A 29 -19.30 5.05 2.97
N TYR A 30 -18.44 4.35 2.24
CA TYR A 30 -18.48 4.30 0.79
C TYR A 30 -19.46 3.22 0.28
N LYS A 31 -20.39 3.66 -0.57
CA LYS A 31 -21.41 2.83 -1.23
C LYS A 31 -21.45 3.11 -2.73
N GLY A 32 -20.30 3.43 -3.32
CA GLY A 32 -20.18 3.67 -4.74
C GLY A 32 -20.16 2.39 -5.58
N PRO A 33 -20.10 2.52 -6.91
CA PRO A 33 -19.95 1.38 -7.82
C PRO A 33 -18.64 0.64 -7.61
N THR A 34 -18.62 -0.68 -7.81
CA THR A 34 -17.47 -1.58 -7.59
C THR A 34 -16.15 -1.11 -8.23
N ASP A 35 -16.20 -0.52 -9.43
CA ASP A 35 -15.01 -0.11 -10.19
C ASP A 35 -14.65 1.37 -10.01
N MET A 36 -15.23 2.04 -9.02
CA MET A 36 -14.97 3.45 -8.73
C MET A 36 -14.32 3.58 -7.36
N PRO A 37 -13.22 4.35 -7.22
CA PRO A 37 -12.62 4.56 -5.92
C PRO A 37 -13.44 5.57 -5.11
N LEU A 38 -13.37 5.51 -3.77
CA LEU A 38 -13.88 6.59 -2.92
C LEU A 38 -13.18 7.92 -3.23
N PHE A 39 -11.85 7.92 -3.32
CA PHE A 39 -11.03 9.08 -3.68
C PHE A 39 -10.31 8.84 -5.01
N ARG A 40 -10.56 9.72 -5.98
CA ARG A 40 -9.90 9.69 -7.30
C ARG A 40 -8.87 10.80 -7.39
N ILE A 41 -7.58 10.46 -7.37
CA ILE A 41 -6.48 11.42 -7.33
C ILE A 41 -6.13 11.89 -8.76
N HIS A 42 -6.14 13.21 -8.99
CA HIS A 42 -5.75 13.80 -10.28
C HIS A 42 -4.24 14.07 -10.34
N SER A 43 -3.73 14.32 -11.55
CA SER A 43 -2.33 14.67 -11.81
C SER A 43 -1.85 15.81 -10.91
N GLY A 44 -0.68 15.64 -10.26
CA GLY A 44 -0.09 16.66 -9.38
C GLY A 44 -0.80 16.89 -8.04
N ALA A 45 -1.81 16.10 -7.70
CA ALA A 45 -2.60 16.32 -6.50
C ALA A 45 -1.96 15.68 -5.24
N LYS A 46 -2.32 16.21 -4.07
CA LYS A 46 -1.96 15.64 -2.77
C LYS A 46 -3.22 15.35 -1.97
N LEU A 47 -3.36 14.11 -1.49
CA LEU A 47 -4.41 13.71 -0.57
C LEU A 47 -3.83 13.48 0.83
N THR A 48 -4.44 14.10 1.83
CA THR A 48 -4.08 13.91 3.25
C THR A 48 -5.31 13.56 4.06
N LEU A 49 -5.30 12.39 4.70
CA LEU A 49 -6.40 11.89 5.53
C LEU A 49 -5.93 11.78 6.98
N LYS A 50 -6.64 12.45 7.90
CA LYS A 50 -6.26 12.50 9.33
C LYS A 50 -7.44 12.17 10.23
N HIS A 51 -7.28 11.22 11.14
CA HIS A 51 -8.27 10.94 12.20
C HIS A 51 -9.69 10.64 11.67
N LEU A 52 -9.79 9.80 10.64
CA LEU A 52 -11.06 9.38 10.05
C LEU A 52 -11.25 7.87 10.24
N THR A 53 -12.47 7.39 9.99
CA THR A 53 -12.73 5.99 9.66
C THR A 53 -13.20 5.91 8.22
N LEU A 54 -12.52 5.15 7.37
CA LEU A 54 -13.00 4.82 6.03
C LEU A 54 -13.58 3.41 6.07
N ASP A 55 -14.79 3.27 5.55
CA ASP A 55 -15.50 1.99 5.52
C ASP A 55 -16.00 1.71 4.10
N GLY A 56 -15.47 0.67 3.47
CA GLY A 56 -15.85 0.24 2.13
C GLY A 56 -17.17 -0.53 2.09
N SER A 57 -17.66 -1.01 3.24
CA SER A 57 -18.87 -1.82 3.45
C SER A 57 -19.03 -3.08 2.58
N GLN A 58 -18.11 -3.36 1.65
CA GLN A 58 -18.19 -4.38 0.61
C GLN A 58 -16.79 -4.77 0.12
N SER A 59 -16.58 -6.07 -0.08
CA SER A 59 -15.27 -6.68 -0.40
C SER A 59 -14.75 -6.43 -1.82
N SER A 60 -15.37 -5.53 -2.60
CA SER A 60 -14.99 -5.22 -3.99
C SER A 60 -14.55 -3.76 -4.20
N GLN A 61 -14.74 -2.88 -3.21
CA GLN A 61 -14.51 -1.43 -3.35
C GLN A 61 -13.03 -1.05 -3.24
N THR A 62 -12.63 0.02 -3.92
CA THR A 62 -11.30 0.63 -3.77
C THR A 62 -11.42 1.94 -2.99
N ALA A 63 -10.55 2.19 -1.99
CA ALA A 63 -10.62 3.47 -1.25
C ALA A 63 -10.00 4.62 -2.05
N ILE A 64 -8.83 4.40 -2.65
CA ILE A 64 -8.04 5.43 -3.30
C ILE A 64 -7.46 4.87 -4.60
N SER A 65 -7.57 5.63 -5.68
CA SER A 65 -6.88 5.35 -6.94
C SER A 65 -6.55 6.66 -7.66
N PRO A 66 -5.37 6.81 -8.27
CA PRO A 66 -5.14 7.88 -9.24
C PRO A 66 -6.00 7.65 -10.50
N LEU A 67 -6.01 8.64 -11.40
CA LEU A 67 -6.64 8.50 -12.72
C LEU A 67 -5.93 7.41 -13.55
N ASP A 68 -6.70 6.69 -14.37
CA ASP A 68 -6.15 5.70 -15.31
C ASP A 68 -5.36 6.32 -16.48
N LYS A 69 -5.56 7.62 -16.72
CA LYS A 69 -4.97 8.38 -17.83
C LYS A 69 -4.68 9.80 -17.39
N ASN A 70 -3.81 10.48 -18.15
CA ASN A 70 -3.47 11.91 -17.98
C ASN A 70 -2.80 12.24 -16.63
N MET A 71 -2.05 11.29 -16.04
CA MET A 71 -1.19 11.50 -14.89
C MET A 71 0.17 12.09 -15.31
N SER A 72 0.17 13.36 -15.75
CA SER A 72 1.37 14.06 -16.23
C SER A 72 2.36 14.49 -15.14
N ALA A 73 1.98 14.41 -13.86
CA ALA A 73 2.78 14.78 -12.71
C ALA A 73 2.52 13.83 -11.54
N ASN A 74 3.54 13.67 -10.71
CA ASN A 74 3.50 12.80 -9.53
C ASN A 74 2.42 13.25 -8.54
N TYR A 75 1.86 12.30 -7.80
CA TYR A 75 0.93 12.59 -6.72
C TYR A 75 1.52 12.22 -5.36
N ASN A 76 0.89 12.72 -4.29
CA ASN A 76 1.29 12.42 -2.92
C ASN A 76 0.09 11.96 -2.10
N MET A 77 0.34 11.07 -1.15
CA MET A 77 -0.67 10.53 -0.25
C MET A 77 -0.15 10.45 1.17
N GLU A 78 -0.96 10.91 2.13
CA GLU A 78 -0.68 10.81 3.56
C GLU A 78 -1.91 10.31 4.31
N MET A 79 -1.72 9.31 5.16
CA MET A 79 -2.72 8.71 6.04
C MET A 79 -2.17 8.68 7.46
N SER A 80 -2.85 9.39 8.37
CA SER A 80 -2.40 9.52 9.76
C SER A 80 -3.55 9.33 10.75
N GLY A 81 -3.37 8.46 11.75
CA GLY A 81 -4.40 8.25 12.76
C GLY A 81 -5.71 7.71 12.20
N ILE A 82 -5.69 7.01 11.06
CA ILE A 82 -6.88 6.57 10.32
C ILE A 82 -7.22 5.12 10.66
N ALA A 83 -8.51 4.80 10.70
CA ALA A 83 -9.01 3.42 10.65
C ALA A 83 -9.62 3.13 9.28
N VAL A 84 -9.21 2.04 8.63
CA VAL A 84 -9.75 1.59 7.34
C VAL A 84 -10.29 0.19 7.47
N THR A 85 -11.51 -0.03 6.97
CA THR A 85 -12.15 -1.33 6.99
C THR A 85 -12.91 -1.64 5.71
N GLY A 86 -13.00 -2.92 5.36
CA GLY A 86 -13.95 -3.42 4.37
C GLY A 86 -13.70 -2.96 2.92
N PHE A 87 -12.48 -2.57 2.55
CA PHE A 87 -12.12 -2.30 1.15
C PHE A 87 -11.41 -3.50 0.52
N HIS A 88 -11.70 -3.80 -0.75
CA HIS A 88 -10.92 -4.76 -1.53
C HIS A 88 -9.48 -4.31 -1.69
N THR A 89 -9.31 -3.04 -2.07
CA THR A 89 -7.99 -2.42 -2.17
C THR A 89 -8.02 -1.05 -1.52
N VAL A 90 -7.03 -0.72 -0.66
CA VAL A 90 -7.00 0.62 -0.05
C VAL A 90 -6.43 1.63 -1.03
N LEU A 91 -5.23 1.41 -1.55
CA LEU A 91 -4.68 2.18 -2.68
C LEU A 91 -4.40 1.24 -3.84
N LYS A 92 -4.98 1.52 -5.00
CA LYS A 92 -4.68 0.83 -6.25
C LYS A 92 -4.02 1.80 -7.20
N ALA A 93 -2.76 1.59 -7.54
CA ALA A 93 -2.08 2.37 -8.59
C ALA A 93 -2.64 2.00 -9.97
N THR A 94 -2.49 2.93 -10.91
CA THR A 94 -2.86 2.75 -12.32
C THR A 94 -1.60 2.83 -13.18
N ARG A 95 -1.66 2.24 -14.37
CA ARG A 95 -0.53 2.28 -15.31
C ARG A 95 -0.22 3.73 -15.70
N GLY A 96 1.06 4.10 -15.65
CA GLY A 96 1.55 5.46 -15.91
C GLY A 96 1.32 6.43 -14.74
N SER A 97 0.78 5.99 -13.61
CA SER A 97 0.73 6.81 -12.39
C SER A 97 1.99 6.62 -11.55
N PHE A 98 2.43 7.71 -10.92
CA PHE A 98 3.61 7.70 -10.07
C PHE A 98 3.36 8.51 -8.79
N ALA A 99 3.47 7.86 -7.64
CA ALA A 99 3.45 8.53 -6.35
C ALA A 99 4.87 8.99 -6.00
N ASP A 100 5.04 10.28 -5.74
CA ASP A 100 6.29 10.77 -5.13
C ASP A 100 6.44 10.20 -3.71
N SER A 101 5.36 10.25 -2.92
CA SER A 101 5.33 9.62 -1.59
C SER A 101 3.95 9.10 -1.18
N ILE A 102 3.98 7.95 -0.52
CA ILE A 102 2.85 7.32 0.18
C ILE A 102 3.29 7.16 1.64
N LEU A 103 2.69 7.95 2.52
CA LEU A 103 3.01 8.01 3.95
C LEU A 103 1.83 7.49 4.76
N ILE A 104 2.04 6.45 5.57
CA ILE A 104 1.04 5.87 6.46
C ILE A 104 1.63 5.77 7.86
N HIS A 105 0.98 6.39 8.84
CA HIS A 105 1.42 6.27 10.23
C HIS A 105 0.28 6.30 11.23
N ASP A 106 0.51 5.70 12.40
CA ASP A 106 -0.45 5.67 13.51
C ASP A 106 -1.83 5.12 13.10
N SER A 107 -1.87 4.20 12.14
CA SER A 107 -3.11 3.82 11.43
C SER A 107 -3.48 2.36 11.63
N ARG A 108 -4.74 2.02 11.34
CA ARG A 108 -5.29 0.67 11.51
C ARG A 108 -6.04 0.24 10.25
N PHE A 109 -5.73 -0.95 9.75
CA PHE A 109 -6.37 -1.57 8.60
C PHE A 109 -6.94 -2.90 9.04
N THR A 110 -8.23 -3.11 8.83
CA THR A 110 -8.94 -4.32 9.28
C THR A 110 -9.80 -4.86 8.15
N GLN A 111 -9.82 -6.17 7.92
CA GLN A 111 -10.74 -6.81 6.96
C GLN A 111 -10.70 -6.18 5.56
N CYS A 112 -9.50 -5.85 5.09
CA CYS A 112 -9.28 -5.35 3.73
C CYS A 112 -8.68 -6.46 2.85
N GLY A 113 -8.76 -6.31 1.52
CA GLY A 113 -8.07 -7.20 0.60
C GLY A 113 -6.58 -6.89 0.53
N THR A 114 -6.14 -6.06 -0.43
CA THR A 114 -4.75 -5.57 -0.51
C THR A 114 -4.68 -4.13 -0.01
N VAL A 115 -3.69 -3.78 0.83
CA VAL A 115 -3.60 -2.38 1.30
C VAL A 115 -3.01 -1.51 0.20
N LEU A 116 -1.77 -1.75 -0.21
CA LEU A 116 -1.10 -0.99 -1.28
C LEU A 116 -0.86 -1.88 -2.49
N ASP A 117 -1.58 -1.67 -3.58
CA ASP A 117 -1.35 -2.31 -4.86
C ASP A 117 -0.60 -1.36 -5.81
N LEU A 118 0.72 -1.52 -5.88
CA LEU A 118 1.68 -0.68 -6.60
C LEU A 118 2.40 -1.49 -7.70
N SER A 119 1.68 -2.42 -8.34
CA SER A 119 2.22 -3.30 -9.37
C SER A 119 1.56 -3.11 -10.74
N ALA A 120 1.17 -1.88 -11.09
CA ALA A 120 0.49 -1.62 -12.36
C ALA A 120 1.47 -1.67 -13.55
N GLU A 121 2.76 -1.46 -13.32
CA GLU A 121 3.81 -1.52 -14.34
C GLU A 121 4.34 -2.93 -14.58
N THR A 122 3.64 -3.73 -15.39
CA THR A 122 3.99 -5.14 -15.64
C THR A 122 4.70 -5.40 -16.97
N ASN A 123 5.22 -4.35 -17.61
CA ASN A 123 5.84 -4.44 -18.94
C ASN A 123 7.33 -4.78 -18.89
N ASP A 124 7.91 -4.92 -17.70
CA ASP A 124 9.33 -5.18 -17.43
C ASP A 124 10.32 -4.16 -18.04
N LYS A 125 9.90 -2.89 -18.15
CA LYS A 125 10.74 -1.81 -18.73
C LYS A 125 11.44 -0.93 -17.69
N GLY A 126 11.38 -1.28 -16.41
CA GLY A 126 11.93 -0.46 -15.33
C GLY A 126 10.94 0.54 -14.73
N ASP A 127 9.76 0.71 -15.32
CA ASP A 127 8.68 1.54 -14.78
C ASP A 127 8.14 0.96 -13.44
N TYR A 128 7.70 1.84 -12.54
CA TYR A 128 7.10 1.50 -11.23
C TYR A 128 6.19 2.63 -10.74
N ASN A 129 5.41 2.39 -9.69
CA ASN A 129 4.31 3.31 -9.31
C ASN A 129 4.56 4.21 -8.09
N ALA A 130 5.67 4.07 -7.35
CA ALA A 130 5.94 4.92 -6.19
C ALA A 130 7.43 5.03 -5.85
N GLU A 131 7.90 6.24 -5.54
CA GLU A 131 9.29 6.45 -5.10
C GLU A 131 9.47 6.19 -3.61
N TRP A 132 8.63 6.76 -2.75
CA TRP A 132 8.70 6.56 -1.30
C TRP A 132 7.44 5.90 -0.76
N VAL A 133 7.57 4.73 -0.16
CA VAL A 133 6.52 4.06 0.61
C VAL A 133 6.97 3.95 2.06
N MET A 134 6.32 4.69 2.95
CA MET A 134 6.63 4.69 4.38
C MET A 134 5.41 4.29 5.18
N ILE A 135 5.53 3.19 5.91
CA ILE A 135 4.51 2.69 6.83
C ILE A 135 5.14 2.56 8.21
N ARG A 136 4.62 3.26 9.20
CA ARG A 136 5.12 3.16 10.58
C ARG A 136 4.00 3.12 11.61
N ASP A 137 4.29 2.56 12.78
CA ASP A 137 3.43 2.64 13.97
C ASP A 137 1.97 2.21 13.68
N SER A 138 1.79 1.24 12.78
CA SER A 138 0.48 0.89 12.21
C SER A 138 0.11 -0.56 12.49
N ARG A 139 -1.18 -0.88 12.36
CA ARG A 139 -1.72 -2.21 12.64
C ARG A 139 -2.52 -2.74 11.45
N PHE A 140 -2.24 -3.98 11.08
CA PHE A 140 -2.89 -4.69 9.99
C PHE A 140 -3.49 -5.97 10.54
N HIS A 141 -4.79 -6.15 10.36
CA HIS A 141 -5.52 -7.29 10.90
C HIS A 141 -6.50 -7.85 9.87
N GLU A 142 -6.49 -9.16 9.68
CA GLU A 142 -7.40 -9.83 8.73
C GLU A 142 -7.31 -9.22 7.32
N ILE A 143 -6.10 -8.86 6.89
CA ILE A 143 -5.87 -8.44 5.52
C ILE A 143 -5.82 -9.69 4.65
N SER A 144 -6.78 -9.90 3.75
CA SER A 144 -6.84 -11.16 3.01
C SER A 144 -5.71 -11.27 1.98
N GLY A 145 -5.37 -10.17 1.30
CA GLY A 145 -4.33 -10.07 0.30
C GLY A 145 -2.97 -9.62 0.87
N ARG A 146 -2.28 -8.74 0.14
CA ARG A 146 -0.96 -8.24 0.53
C ARG A 146 -1.07 -6.96 1.34
N ILE A 147 -0.10 -6.72 2.22
CA ILE A 147 0.09 -5.38 2.79
C ILE A 147 0.64 -4.45 1.72
N LEU A 148 1.66 -4.91 1.00
CA LEU A 148 2.27 -4.19 -0.10
C LEU A 148 2.47 -5.13 -1.29
N ASN A 149 1.99 -4.71 -2.45
CA ASN A 149 2.27 -5.35 -3.72
C ASN A 149 3.06 -4.37 -4.60
N TYR A 150 4.36 -4.26 -4.36
CA TYR A 150 5.24 -3.44 -5.19
C TYR A 150 5.86 -4.27 -6.32
N TYR A 151 5.95 -3.66 -7.50
CA TYR A 151 6.63 -4.26 -8.64
C TYR A 151 7.39 -3.21 -9.46
N ARG A 152 8.66 -3.47 -9.70
CA ARG A 152 9.48 -2.87 -10.76
C ARG A 152 10.16 -4.00 -11.51
N GLY A 153 9.73 -4.23 -12.75
CA GLY A 153 10.27 -5.28 -13.62
C GLY A 153 11.36 -4.76 -14.54
N GLY A 154 12.08 -5.67 -15.19
CA GLY A 154 13.15 -5.32 -16.13
C GLY A 154 14.54 -5.19 -15.51
N TYR A 155 15.52 -5.02 -16.40
CA TYR A 155 16.92 -4.78 -16.06
C TYR A 155 17.33 -3.36 -16.45
N ASP A 156 16.45 -2.39 -16.23
CA ASP A 156 16.83 -0.99 -16.37
C ASP A 156 17.40 -0.49 -15.04
N GLU A 157 18.73 -0.50 -14.93
CA GLU A 157 19.47 0.07 -13.79
C GLU A 157 19.67 1.58 -13.93
N SER A 158 19.15 2.23 -14.99
CA SER A 158 19.26 3.68 -15.16
C SER A 158 18.47 4.47 -14.12
N THR A 159 17.51 3.81 -13.46
CA THR A 159 16.75 4.37 -12.35
C THR A 159 17.15 3.69 -11.03
N ILE A 160 17.72 4.49 -10.11
CA ILE A 160 18.03 4.08 -8.73
C ILE A 160 16.84 4.49 -7.87
N GLY A 161 15.69 3.84 -8.07
CA GLY A 161 14.42 4.26 -7.50
C GLY A 161 13.72 3.20 -6.67
N GLY A 162 12.73 3.64 -5.92
CA GLY A 162 11.98 2.82 -4.97
C GLY A 162 12.65 2.72 -3.61
N ASN A 163 11.93 3.21 -2.61
CA ASN A 163 12.31 3.24 -1.21
C ASN A 163 11.15 2.75 -0.35
N LEU A 164 11.40 1.75 0.48
CA LEU A 164 10.43 1.21 1.43
C LEU A 164 10.95 1.33 2.85
N LEU A 165 10.13 1.90 3.72
CA LEU A 165 10.23 1.74 5.17
C LEU A 165 8.95 1.09 5.70
N LEU A 166 9.08 -0.07 6.34
CA LEU A 166 8.02 -0.66 7.16
C LEU A 166 8.57 -0.83 8.58
N ALA A 167 8.09 -0.02 9.52
CA ALA A 167 8.63 0.03 10.87
C ALA A 167 7.56 -0.03 11.97
N ASN A 168 7.94 -0.58 13.14
CA ASN A 168 7.16 -0.50 14.38
C ASN A 168 5.69 -0.94 14.22
N SER A 169 5.40 -1.84 13.29
CA SER A 169 4.04 -2.18 12.90
C SER A 169 3.69 -3.61 13.30
N VAL A 170 2.40 -3.87 13.47
CA VAL A 170 1.88 -5.19 13.89
C VAL A 170 0.99 -5.73 12.79
N ILE A 171 1.36 -6.89 12.23
CA ILE A 171 0.63 -7.55 11.16
C ILE A 171 0.15 -8.91 11.67
N ARG A 172 -1.18 -9.07 11.79
CA ARG A 172 -1.79 -10.29 12.35
C ARG A 172 -2.84 -10.88 11.44
N ASN A 173 -2.93 -12.21 11.43
CA ASN A 173 -4.01 -12.95 10.74
C ASN A 173 -4.17 -12.53 9.26
N SER A 174 -3.06 -12.23 8.57
CA SER A 174 -3.09 -11.58 7.25
C SER A 174 -2.39 -12.42 6.18
N GLY A 175 -2.85 -12.31 4.94
CA GLY A 175 -2.25 -12.91 3.75
C GLY A 175 -2.82 -14.25 3.30
N ALA A 176 -4.00 -14.66 3.80
CA ALA A 176 -4.63 -15.95 3.43
C ALA A 176 -4.90 -16.11 1.92
N GLN A 177 -5.06 -15.00 1.21
CA GLN A 177 -5.24 -14.91 -0.24
C GLN A 177 -4.09 -14.15 -0.92
N ALA A 178 -2.98 -13.90 -0.22
CA ALA A 178 -1.82 -13.24 -0.80
C ALA A 178 -1.24 -14.10 -1.92
N LYS A 179 -1.21 -13.57 -3.14
CA LYS A 179 -0.71 -14.29 -4.32
C LYS A 179 0.69 -14.86 -4.06
N GLY A 180 0.91 -16.12 -4.40
CA GLY A 180 2.19 -16.79 -4.16
C GLY A 180 2.61 -16.94 -2.70
N GLY A 181 1.70 -16.71 -1.73
CA GLY A 181 2.01 -16.78 -0.31
C GLY A 181 3.03 -15.75 0.16
N LEU A 182 3.10 -14.59 -0.51
CA LEU A 182 4.02 -13.48 -0.21
C LEU A 182 3.25 -12.26 0.30
N LEU A 183 3.50 -11.83 1.54
CA LEU A 183 2.73 -10.77 2.22
C LEU A 183 3.14 -9.35 1.78
N ILE A 184 4.43 -9.13 1.58
CA ILE A 184 5.07 -7.86 1.21
C ILE A 184 5.94 -8.12 -0.03
N SER A 185 5.45 -7.75 -1.20
CA SER A 185 6.24 -7.76 -2.43
C SER A 185 7.09 -6.50 -2.50
N THR A 186 8.40 -6.67 -2.63
CA THR A 186 9.41 -5.61 -2.74
C THR A 186 10.22 -5.73 -4.03
N ARG A 187 9.69 -6.44 -5.05
CA ARG A 187 10.42 -6.76 -6.28
C ARG A 187 10.87 -5.49 -6.99
N GLY A 188 12.18 -5.34 -7.13
CA GLY A 188 12.83 -4.24 -7.84
C GLY A 188 13.04 -2.96 -7.02
N ILE A 189 12.64 -2.92 -5.74
CA ILE A 189 12.98 -1.81 -4.83
C ILE A 189 14.49 -1.85 -4.55
N VAL A 190 15.16 -0.69 -4.62
CA VAL A 190 16.59 -0.58 -4.37
C VAL A 190 16.91 -0.41 -2.89
N ASN A 191 16.09 0.38 -2.18
CA ASN A 191 16.25 0.65 -0.74
C ASN A 191 15.06 0.08 0.04
N VAL A 192 15.27 -0.93 0.86
CA VAL A 192 14.22 -1.48 1.75
C VAL A 192 14.74 -1.51 3.18
N ASP A 193 13.95 -1.01 4.12
CA ASP A 193 14.14 -1.19 5.55
C ASP A 193 12.84 -1.73 6.17
N ILE A 194 12.87 -2.99 6.59
CA ILE A 194 11.76 -3.63 7.32
C ILE A 194 12.25 -3.89 8.74
N ARG A 195 11.81 -3.10 9.72
CA ARG A 195 12.34 -3.21 11.07
C ARG A 195 11.33 -3.12 12.20
N ASP A 196 11.64 -3.78 13.32
CA ASP A 196 10.88 -3.68 14.57
C ASP A 196 9.38 -4.00 14.42
N ASN A 197 9.03 -4.85 13.44
CA ASN A 197 7.66 -5.28 13.22
C ASN A 197 7.35 -6.59 13.94
N ARG A 198 6.07 -6.82 14.20
CA ARG A 198 5.59 -8.10 14.73
C ARG A 198 4.61 -8.75 13.76
N PHE A 199 4.99 -9.92 13.25
CA PHE A 199 4.21 -10.76 12.35
C PHE A 199 3.64 -11.95 13.14
N GLU A 200 2.32 -12.01 13.32
CA GLU A 200 1.66 -13.04 14.13
C GLU A 200 0.54 -13.74 13.36
N ASN A 201 0.57 -15.07 13.28
CA ASN A 201 -0.49 -15.89 12.68
C ASN A 201 -0.80 -15.52 11.22
N ASN A 202 0.19 -15.13 10.43
CA ASN A 202 -0.01 -14.79 9.03
C ASN A 202 0.13 -16.07 8.19
N PRO A 203 -0.94 -16.58 7.54
CA PRO A 203 -0.91 -17.81 6.75
C PRO A 203 -0.23 -17.60 5.38
N VAL A 204 1.02 -17.17 5.41
CA VAL A 204 1.87 -16.92 4.24
C VAL A 204 3.13 -17.77 4.33
N LYS A 205 3.67 -18.15 3.19
CA LYS A 205 4.94 -18.87 3.12
C LYS A 205 6.11 -17.96 3.46
N THR A 206 6.08 -16.73 2.92
CA THR A 206 7.16 -15.75 3.03
C THR A 206 6.54 -14.38 3.35
N VAL A 207 7.09 -13.68 4.32
CA VAL A 207 6.65 -12.32 4.66
C VAL A 207 7.14 -11.32 3.63
N ALA A 208 8.44 -11.32 3.33
CA ALA A 208 9.05 -10.47 2.30
C ALA A 208 10.24 -11.20 1.66
N LEU A 209 10.53 -10.89 0.40
CA LEU A 209 11.72 -11.38 -0.29
C LEU A 209 12.63 -10.19 -0.64
N LEU A 210 13.74 -10.07 0.08
CA LEU A 210 14.71 -8.99 -0.10
C LEU A 210 15.79 -9.35 -1.11
N TRP A 211 16.27 -8.33 -1.82
CA TRP A 211 17.36 -8.46 -2.78
C TRP A 211 18.69 -8.08 -2.12
N GLY A 212 19.49 -9.08 -1.73
CA GLY A 212 20.71 -8.91 -0.95
C GLY A 212 21.81 -8.09 -1.62
N LYS A 213 21.86 -8.05 -2.96
CA LYS A 213 22.81 -7.20 -3.72
C LYS A 213 22.47 -5.71 -3.71
N LYS A 214 21.28 -5.33 -3.26
CA LYS A 214 20.84 -3.92 -3.14
C LYS A 214 20.72 -3.55 -1.67
N ASN A 215 20.39 -2.29 -1.38
CA ASN A 215 20.33 -1.74 -0.03
C ASN A 215 19.05 -2.17 0.71
N ASN A 216 18.87 -3.49 0.87
CA ASN A 216 17.70 -4.10 1.46
C ASN A 216 18.07 -4.73 2.80
N HIS A 217 17.47 -4.22 3.86
CA HIS A 217 17.77 -4.57 5.23
C HIS A 217 16.50 -4.93 6.00
N HIS A 218 16.67 -5.79 7.00
CA HIS A 218 15.65 -6.06 7.99
C HIS A 218 16.29 -6.30 9.36
N SER A 219 15.66 -5.84 10.44
CA SER A 219 16.18 -5.98 11.81
C SER A 219 15.06 -5.90 12.86
N GLY A 220 15.23 -6.47 14.04
CA GLY A 220 14.27 -6.34 15.14
C GLY A 220 12.86 -6.93 14.91
N ASN A 221 12.61 -7.58 13.78
CA ASN A 221 11.30 -8.18 13.48
C ASN A 221 11.10 -9.48 14.26
N THR A 222 9.85 -9.73 14.67
CA THR A 222 9.45 -10.97 15.34
C THR A 222 8.41 -11.71 14.50
N PHE A 223 8.56 -13.03 14.41
CA PHE A 223 7.69 -13.90 13.64
C PHE A 223 7.13 -14.99 14.53
N LYS A 224 5.80 -15.09 14.61
CA LYS A 224 5.10 -16.14 15.35
C LYS A 224 4.02 -16.71 14.45
N TYR A 225 4.09 -18.01 14.15
CA TYR A 225 3.15 -18.68 13.26
C TYR A 225 2.93 -17.91 11.94
N SER A 226 4.02 -17.40 11.38
CA SER A 226 4.06 -16.66 10.12
C SER A 226 5.24 -17.18 9.31
N GLY A 227 5.24 -16.92 8.00
CA GLY A 227 6.48 -17.02 7.22
C GLY A 227 7.54 -16.03 7.71
N ASP A 228 8.74 -16.12 7.15
CA ASP A 228 9.87 -15.26 7.50
C ASP A 228 10.23 -14.28 6.38
N ILE A 229 11.19 -13.39 6.63
CA ILE A 229 11.82 -12.58 5.58
C ILE A 229 12.96 -13.40 4.98
N GLU A 230 12.90 -13.63 3.67
CA GLU A 230 13.95 -14.30 2.91
C GLU A 230 14.84 -13.25 2.24
N VAL A 231 16.14 -13.49 2.22
CA VAL A 231 17.11 -12.67 1.48
C VAL A 231 17.72 -13.52 0.38
N GLN A 232 17.65 -13.05 -0.87
CA GLN A 232 18.31 -13.68 -2.01
C GLN A 232 19.31 -12.70 -2.61
N GLU A 233 20.55 -13.14 -2.78
CA GLU A 233 21.61 -12.36 -3.44
C GLU A 233 21.15 -11.87 -4.82
N HIS A 234 20.55 -12.75 -5.60
CA HIS A 234 20.03 -12.44 -6.93
C HIS A 234 18.57 -12.88 -7.02
N LEU A 235 17.67 -11.92 -7.27
CA LEU A 235 16.29 -12.25 -7.58
C LEU A 235 16.20 -12.90 -8.96
N LYS A 236 15.32 -13.92 -9.11
CA LYS A 236 15.02 -14.49 -10.42
C LYS A 236 14.52 -13.40 -11.38
N GLN A 237 15.34 -13.12 -12.38
CA GLN A 237 15.06 -12.13 -13.41
C GLN A 237 13.96 -12.65 -14.33
N THR A 238 12.98 -11.80 -14.64
CA THR A 238 12.21 -11.96 -15.88
C THR A 238 13.02 -11.26 -16.97
N LEU A 239 13.75 -12.06 -17.76
CA LEU A 239 14.49 -11.54 -18.92
C LEU A 239 13.47 -11.04 -19.96
N MET A 240 13.73 -9.86 -20.53
CA MET A 240 13.18 -9.50 -21.85
C MET A 240 14.25 -9.80 -22.91
N TYR A 241 13.84 -10.51 -23.95
CA TYR A 241 14.53 -10.57 -25.24
C TYR A 241 13.98 -9.46 -26.14
#